data_AF-A0A4Q4IWW0-F1
#
_entry.id   AF-A0A4Q4IWW0-F1
#
_cell.length_a   1.000
_cell.length_b   1.000
_cell.length_c   1.000
_cell.angle_alpha   90.00
_cell.angle_beta   90.00
_cell.angle_gamma   90.00
#
_symmetry.space_group_name_H-M   'P 1'
#
loop_
_entity.id
_entity.type
_entity.pdbx_description
1 polymer ?
#
loop_
_entity_poly.entity_id
_entity_poly.type
_entity_poly.pdbx_seq_one_letter_code
_entity_poly.pdbx_strand_id
1 'polypeptide(L)'
;MTHADYGYGLWGLALVNAAVFILFAFSFFKPATKRDWRSLGAFSAFIIALFAEMYGFPLTIFVLSGWLQSYFPAVDWWSHDAGHLLEMMFGWRVNPHYGPFHIASFVLIGVGYWLISVAWTALHLSQRKHQLALTGIYARIRHPQYVGFILVMLGFLLQWPTLLTLAMFPVLVVMYIRLARHEEKEALANFGEVYRDYMARVPGFIPNLTIHSRRRRPWRSLTGMADVIAGKVNADVLTGLIIRTSLPDLTAHYCSNPGSTAQSSWEGKFALHGQIRCGADARH
;
A
#
# COMPACT_ATOMS: atom_id res chain seq x y z
N MET A 1 -21.30 32.71 -31.37
CA MET A 1 -20.46 32.42 -30.20
C MET A 1 -19.99 30.99 -30.33
N THR A 2 -18.78 30.79 -30.87
CA THR A 2 -18.11 29.49 -30.81
C THR A 2 -17.86 29.19 -29.34
N HIS A 3 -18.19 27.98 -28.87
CA HIS A 3 -17.80 27.55 -27.53
C HIS A 3 -16.29 27.76 -27.42
N ALA A 4 -15.86 28.77 -26.67
CA ALA A 4 -14.50 28.79 -26.18
C ALA A 4 -14.37 27.50 -25.38
N ASP A 5 -13.50 26.59 -25.83
CA ASP A 5 -13.21 25.34 -25.13
C ASP A 5 -12.76 25.69 -23.71
N TYR A 6 -13.71 25.74 -22.78
CA TYR A 6 -13.42 25.91 -21.37
C TYR A 6 -12.61 24.69 -20.96
N GLY A 7 -11.34 24.91 -20.60
CA GLY A 7 -10.40 23.89 -20.14
C GLY A 7 -10.78 23.19 -18.82
N TYR A 8 -11.97 23.48 -18.30
CA TYR A 8 -12.47 23.19 -16.96
C TYR A 8 -13.94 22.78 -17.01
N GLY A 9 -14.47 22.18 -15.94
CA GLY A 9 -15.83 21.64 -15.87
C GLY A 9 -15.96 20.17 -16.30
N LEU A 10 -14.84 19.50 -16.58
CA LEU A 10 -14.74 18.10 -16.99
C LEU A 10 -14.83 17.14 -15.78
N TRP A 11 -15.88 17.27 -14.98
CA TRP A 11 -16.07 16.51 -13.74
C TRP A 11 -16.11 14.98 -13.94
N GLY A 12 -16.59 14.52 -15.09
CA GLY A 12 -16.53 13.09 -15.44
C GLY A 12 -15.09 12.57 -15.53
N LEU A 13 -14.19 13.32 -16.17
CA LEU A 13 -12.77 12.99 -16.23
C LEU A 13 -12.12 13.09 -14.85
N ALA A 14 -12.48 14.09 -14.05
CA ALA A 14 -12.01 14.21 -12.67
C ALA A 14 -12.34 12.95 -11.85
N LEU A 15 -13.60 12.50 -11.91
CA LEU A 15 -14.09 11.35 -11.17
C LEU A 15 -13.44 10.05 -11.64
N VAL A 16 -13.35 9.83 -12.95
CA VAL A 16 -12.73 8.62 -13.51
C VAL A 16 -11.25 8.54 -13.14
N ASN A 17 -10.50 9.62 -13.32
CA ASN A 17 -9.09 9.64 -12.93
C ASN A 17 -8.92 9.43 -11.42
N ALA A 18 -9.65 10.17 -10.59
CA ALA A 18 -9.57 9.98 -9.14
C ALA A 18 -9.88 8.53 -8.75
N ALA A 19 -10.92 7.93 -9.33
CA ALA A 19 -11.28 6.53 -9.07
C ALA A 19 -10.17 5.56 -9.44
N VAL A 20 -9.52 5.71 -10.61
CA VAL A 20 -8.40 4.86 -11.02
C VAL A 20 -7.26 4.90 -10.00
N PHE A 21 -6.84 6.09 -9.58
CA PHE A 21 -5.73 6.23 -8.61
C PHE A 21 -6.11 5.74 -7.20
N ILE A 22 -7.35 5.97 -6.76
CA ILE A 22 -7.84 5.51 -5.46
C ILE A 22 -7.98 3.99 -5.42
N LEU A 23 -8.55 3.38 -6.47
CA LEU A 23 -8.66 1.93 -6.59
C LEU A 23 -7.29 1.26 -6.68
N PHE A 24 -6.37 1.88 -7.42
CA PHE A 24 -4.98 1.46 -7.44
C PHE A 24 -4.40 1.45 -6.02
N ALA A 25 -4.48 2.56 -5.28
CA ALA A 25 -3.99 2.65 -3.90
C ALA A 25 -4.67 1.63 -2.97
N PHE A 26 -5.99 1.46 -3.08
CA PHE A 26 -6.77 0.49 -2.29
C PHE A 26 -6.22 -0.94 -2.44
N SER A 27 -5.77 -1.31 -3.65
CA SER A 27 -5.21 -2.64 -3.91
C SER A 27 -3.93 -2.94 -3.11
N PHE A 28 -3.16 -1.90 -2.73
CA PHE A 28 -1.93 -2.03 -1.91
C PHE A 28 -2.21 -1.95 -0.43
N PHE A 29 -3.06 -1.00 0.02
CA PHE A 29 -3.26 -0.75 1.44
C PHE A 29 -4.07 -1.85 2.14
N LYS A 30 -4.96 -2.56 1.42
CA LYS A 30 -5.87 -3.61 1.97
C LYS A 30 -6.34 -3.27 3.40
N PRO A 31 -7.06 -2.15 3.58
CA PRO A 31 -7.23 -1.53 4.89
C PRO A 31 -8.00 -2.44 5.85
N ALA A 32 -7.33 -2.89 6.92
CA ALA A 32 -7.91 -3.77 7.94
C ALA A 32 -8.17 -3.01 9.24
N THR A 33 -7.35 -2.01 9.54
CA THR A 33 -7.42 -1.21 10.76
C THR A 33 -8.02 0.17 10.50
N LYS A 34 -8.53 0.83 11.56
CA LYS A 34 -8.97 2.23 11.48
C LYS A 34 -7.87 3.17 10.98
N ARG A 35 -6.59 2.83 11.17
CA ARG A 35 -5.46 3.66 10.74
C ARG A 35 -5.21 3.53 9.24
N ASP A 36 -5.37 2.33 8.69
CA ASP A 36 -5.24 2.08 7.26
C ASP A 36 -6.34 2.84 6.50
N TRP A 37 -7.57 2.79 7.01
CA TRP A 37 -8.70 3.56 6.49
C TRP A 37 -8.46 5.08 6.55
N ARG A 38 -7.90 5.60 7.64
CA ARG A 38 -7.52 7.02 7.74
C ARG A 38 -6.45 7.40 6.73
N SER A 39 -5.45 6.54 6.54
CA SER A 39 -4.34 6.79 5.63
C SER A 39 -4.79 6.77 4.17
N LEU A 40 -5.62 5.79 3.80
CA LEU A 40 -6.25 5.72 2.49
C LEU A 40 -7.18 6.91 2.27
N GLY A 41 -8.02 7.26 3.26
CA GLY A 41 -8.94 8.40 3.15
C GLY A 41 -8.20 9.72 2.92
N ALA A 42 -7.10 9.95 3.63
CA ALA A 42 -6.30 11.15 3.45
C ALA A 42 -5.63 11.21 2.07
N PHE A 43 -5.13 10.07 1.55
CA PHE A 43 -4.63 9.96 0.18
C PHE A 43 -5.74 10.21 -0.85
N SER A 44 -6.91 9.58 -0.68
CA SER A 44 -8.06 9.78 -1.56
C SER A 44 -8.51 11.23 -1.59
N ALA A 45 -8.52 11.92 -0.44
CA ALA A 45 -8.85 13.34 -0.38
C ALA A 45 -7.85 14.19 -1.17
N PHE A 46 -6.55 13.87 -1.11
CA PHE A 46 -5.53 14.55 -1.93
C PHE A 46 -5.76 14.34 -3.42
N ILE A 47 -6.02 13.10 -3.83
CA ILE A 47 -6.28 12.75 -5.23
C ILE A 47 -7.55 13.43 -5.75
N ILE A 48 -8.63 13.42 -4.96
CA ILE A 48 -9.89 14.09 -5.31
C ILE A 48 -9.67 15.60 -5.43
N ALA A 49 -9.00 16.23 -4.45
CA ALA A 49 -8.69 17.65 -4.49
C ALA A 49 -7.89 18.03 -5.75
N LEU A 50 -6.85 17.25 -6.06
CA LEU A 50 -6.02 17.44 -7.24
C LEU A 50 -6.84 17.37 -8.53
N PHE A 51 -7.57 16.28 -8.76
CA PHE A 51 -8.31 16.08 -10.01
C PHE A 51 -9.54 17.01 -10.12
N ALA A 52 -10.14 17.39 -9.01
CA ALA A 52 -11.20 18.39 -8.97
C ALA A 52 -10.69 19.76 -9.42
N GLU A 53 -9.48 20.16 -9.02
CA GLU A 53 -8.88 21.41 -9.51
C GLU A 53 -8.32 21.29 -10.93
N MET A 54 -7.84 20.10 -11.32
CA MET A 54 -7.26 19.90 -12.65
C MET A 54 -8.30 19.90 -13.77
N TYR A 55 -9.44 19.25 -13.55
CA TYR A 55 -10.48 19.10 -14.58
C TYR A 55 -11.79 19.82 -14.22
N GLY A 56 -12.07 20.02 -12.94
CA GLY A 56 -13.31 20.62 -12.45
C GLY A 56 -13.22 22.14 -12.36
N PHE A 57 -12.95 22.66 -11.16
CA PHE A 57 -12.88 24.10 -10.89
C PHE A 57 -11.48 24.50 -10.41
N PRO A 58 -10.77 25.40 -11.12
CA PRO A 58 -9.39 25.78 -10.79
C PRO A 58 -9.35 26.77 -9.61
N LEU A 59 -9.67 26.28 -8.42
CA LEU A 59 -9.74 27.08 -7.19
C LEU A 59 -8.44 27.87 -6.94
N THR A 60 -7.29 27.23 -7.15
CA THR A 60 -5.98 27.87 -7.00
C THR A 60 -5.82 29.08 -7.90
N ILE A 61 -6.14 28.95 -9.18
CA ILE A 61 -6.04 30.07 -10.13
C ILE A 61 -7.07 31.14 -9.80
N PHE A 62 -8.29 30.74 -9.46
CA PHE A 62 -9.34 31.67 -9.05
C PHE A 62 -8.89 32.56 -7.88
N VAL A 63 -8.34 31.95 -6.82
CA VAL A 63 -7.85 32.67 -5.63
C VAL A 63 -6.65 33.55 -5.94
N LEU A 64 -5.71 33.08 -6.79
CA LEU A 64 -4.47 33.80 -7.11
C LEU A 64 -4.61 34.77 -8.29
N SER A 65 -5.76 34.81 -8.96
CA SER A 65 -5.98 35.52 -10.23
C SER A 65 -5.53 36.98 -10.21
N GLY A 66 -5.88 37.74 -9.17
CA GLY A 66 -5.50 39.15 -9.05
C GLY A 66 -3.98 39.36 -8.97
N TRP A 67 -3.27 38.49 -8.25
CA TRP A 67 -1.81 38.50 -8.20
C TRP A 67 -1.21 38.05 -9.53
N LEU A 68 -1.67 36.93 -10.08
CA LEU A 68 -1.18 36.37 -11.33
C LEU A 68 -1.31 37.34 -12.52
N GLN A 69 -2.46 38.00 -12.67
CA GLN A 69 -2.68 38.97 -13.75
C GLN A 69 -1.84 40.24 -13.59
N SER A 70 -1.52 40.64 -12.35
CA SER A 70 -0.68 41.82 -12.09
C SER A 70 0.78 41.59 -12.47
N TYR A 71 1.31 40.39 -12.22
CA TYR A 71 2.72 40.05 -12.48
C TYR A 71 2.96 39.39 -13.85
N PHE A 72 1.94 38.73 -14.40
CA PHE A 72 2.01 38.00 -15.67
C PHE A 72 0.80 38.35 -16.57
N PRO A 73 0.68 39.60 -17.02
CA PRO A 73 -0.50 40.07 -17.77
C PRO A 73 -0.65 39.44 -19.16
N ALA A 74 0.40 38.83 -19.70
CA ALA A 74 0.40 38.21 -21.03
C ALA A 74 -0.14 36.77 -21.05
N VAL A 75 -0.40 36.17 -19.89
CA VAL A 75 -0.87 34.78 -19.76
C VAL A 75 -2.38 34.74 -19.61
N ASP A 76 -3.05 33.91 -20.41
CA ASP A 76 -4.47 33.61 -20.22
C ASP A 76 -4.66 32.61 -19.08
N TRP A 77 -4.84 33.14 -17.86
CA TRP A 77 -5.00 32.35 -16.64
C TRP A 77 -6.31 31.54 -16.59
N TRP A 78 -7.25 31.74 -17.51
CA TRP A 78 -8.49 30.96 -17.55
C TRP A 78 -8.43 29.76 -18.50
N SER A 79 -7.33 29.60 -19.22
CA SER A 79 -7.03 28.41 -20.03
C SER A 79 -6.66 27.20 -19.18
N HIS A 80 -6.81 25.98 -19.72
CA HIS A 80 -6.35 24.75 -19.03
C HIS A 80 -4.84 24.79 -18.76
N ASP A 81 -4.08 25.28 -19.75
CA ASP A 81 -2.63 25.37 -19.72
C ASP A 81 -2.13 26.21 -18.53
N ALA A 82 -2.93 27.18 -18.07
CA ALA A 82 -2.65 27.98 -16.89
C ALA A 82 -2.50 27.17 -15.59
N GLY A 83 -3.13 25.99 -15.51
CA GLY A 83 -2.98 25.09 -14.38
C GLY A 83 -1.61 24.43 -14.28
N HIS A 84 -0.83 24.42 -15.37
CA HIS A 84 0.62 24.19 -15.33
C HIS A 84 1.35 25.43 -14.83
N LEU A 85 0.98 25.86 -13.62
CA LEU A 85 1.35 27.14 -13.03
C LEU A 85 2.86 27.39 -13.08
N LEU A 86 3.68 26.38 -12.77
CA LEU A 86 5.15 26.50 -12.83
C LEU A 86 5.65 26.73 -14.26
N GLU A 87 5.10 26.05 -15.26
CA GLU A 87 5.50 26.24 -16.65
C GLU A 87 5.17 27.67 -17.11
N MET A 88 3.98 28.15 -16.79
CA MET A 88 3.53 29.48 -17.18
C MET A 88 4.32 30.59 -16.45
N MET A 89 4.60 30.41 -15.16
CA MET A 89 5.36 31.38 -14.36
C MET A 89 6.83 31.46 -14.75
N PHE A 90 7.44 30.35 -15.19
CA PHE A 90 8.81 30.32 -15.70
C PHE A 90 8.90 30.64 -17.20
N GLY A 91 7.78 31.02 -17.83
CA GLY A 91 7.75 31.56 -19.18
C GLY A 91 7.83 30.53 -20.29
N TRP A 92 7.44 29.27 -20.04
CA TRP A 92 7.32 28.26 -21.08
C TRP A 92 6.19 28.66 -22.05
N ARG A 93 6.50 28.71 -23.36
CA ARG A 93 5.59 29.25 -24.40
C ARG A 93 5.01 28.20 -25.35
N VAL A 94 5.49 26.96 -25.25
CA VAL A 94 4.99 25.83 -26.03
C VAL A 94 3.95 25.10 -25.18
N ASN A 95 3.36 24.03 -25.70
CA ASN A 95 2.50 23.14 -24.93
C ASN A 95 3.17 22.76 -23.58
N PRO A 96 2.58 23.15 -22.43
CA PRO A 96 3.16 22.92 -21.10
C PRO A 96 3.38 21.44 -20.75
N HIS A 97 2.71 20.52 -21.44
CA HIS A 97 2.87 19.08 -21.24
C HIS A 97 4.27 18.58 -21.63
N TYR A 98 5.01 19.36 -22.44
CA TYR A 98 6.41 19.10 -22.80
C TYR A 98 7.40 19.98 -22.03
N GLY A 99 6.91 20.75 -21.07
CA GLY A 99 7.76 21.60 -20.24
C GLY A 99 8.60 20.77 -19.25
N PRO A 100 9.72 21.34 -18.77
CA PRO A 100 10.65 20.65 -17.88
C PRO A 100 10.02 20.17 -16.57
N PHE A 101 9.09 20.92 -15.97
CA PHE A 101 8.42 20.53 -14.73
C PHE A 101 7.45 19.37 -14.97
N HIS A 102 6.76 19.38 -16.11
CA HIS A 102 5.86 18.29 -16.49
C HIS A 102 6.62 17.00 -16.80
N ILE A 103 7.76 17.08 -17.50
CA ILE A 103 8.65 15.94 -17.73
C ILE A 103 9.22 15.41 -16.41
N ALA A 104 9.69 16.30 -15.53
CA ALA A 104 10.18 15.93 -14.21
C ALA A 104 9.08 15.23 -13.37
N SER A 105 7.83 15.72 -13.45
CA SER A 105 6.67 15.07 -12.83
C SER A 105 6.49 13.64 -13.35
N PHE A 106 6.50 13.42 -14.66
CA PHE A 106 6.37 12.07 -15.22
C PHE A 106 7.48 11.13 -14.75
N VAL A 107 8.72 11.62 -14.64
CA VAL A 107 9.81 10.83 -14.08
C VAL A 107 9.54 10.47 -12.62
N LEU A 108 9.12 11.44 -11.79
CA LEU A 108 8.79 11.20 -10.37
C LEU A 108 7.65 10.20 -10.20
N ILE A 109 6.56 10.36 -10.97
CA ILE A 109 5.40 9.46 -10.97
C ILE A 109 5.82 8.06 -11.43
N GLY A 110 6.56 7.96 -12.54
CA GLY A 110 7.03 6.70 -13.09
C GLY A 110 7.95 5.93 -12.13
N VAL A 111 8.92 6.62 -11.52
CA VAL A 111 9.80 6.04 -10.48
C VAL A 111 8.99 5.64 -9.25
N GLY A 112 8.03 6.46 -8.83
CA GLY A 112 7.17 6.17 -7.70
C GLY A 112 6.33 4.90 -7.91
N TYR A 113 5.69 4.78 -9.07
CA TYR A 113 4.96 3.57 -9.46
C TYR A 113 5.87 2.34 -9.52
N TRP A 114 7.03 2.46 -10.16
CA TRP A 114 8.00 1.38 -10.24
C TRP A 114 8.42 0.88 -8.84
N LEU A 115 8.70 1.81 -7.90
CA LEU A 115 9.01 1.45 -6.51
C LEU A 115 7.87 0.71 -5.82
N ILE A 116 6.62 1.20 -5.96
CA ILE A 116 5.43 0.55 -5.40
C ILE A 116 5.28 -0.87 -5.96
N SER A 117 5.39 -1.03 -7.28
CA SER A 117 5.25 -2.33 -7.94
C SER A 117 6.29 -3.36 -7.47
N VAL A 118 7.57 -2.97 -7.44
CA VAL A 118 8.65 -3.88 -7.01
C VAL A 118 8.57 -4.18 -5.51
N ALA A 119 8.22 -3.19 -4.68
CA ALA A 119 8.00 -3.38 -3.25
C ALA A 119 6.89 -4.38 -2.97
N TRP A 120 5.76 -4.23 -3.67
CA TRP A 120 4.60 -5.09 -3.48
C TRP A 120 4.91 -6.56 -3.76
N THR A 121 5.58 -6.86 -4.88
CA THR A 121 5.97 -8.24 -5.22
C THR A 121 6.83 -8.87 -4.13
N ALA A 122 7.82 -8.13 -3.62
CA ALA A 122 8.68 -8.62 -2.55
C ALA A 122 7.92 -8.81 -1.23
N LEU A 123 7.06 -7.86 -0.85
CA LEU A 123 6.30 -7.92 0.40
C LEU A 123 5.27 -9.06 0.39
N HIS A 124 4.51 -9.22 -0.69
CA HIS A 124 3.49 -10.26 -0.81
C HIS A 124 4.08 -11.67 -0.71
N LEU A 125 5.23 -11.91 -1.34
CA LEU A 125 5.95 -13.19 -1.25
C LEU A 125 6.43 -13.49 0.18
N SER A 126 6.98 -12.48 0.85
CA SER A 126 7.48 -12.60 2.23
C SER A 126 6.34 -12.78 3.24
N GLN A 127 5.22 -12.08 3.08
CA GLN A 127 4.04 -12.20 3.94
C GLN A 127 3.42 -13.60 3.86
N ARG A 128 3.27 -14.18 2.66
CA ARG A 128 2.79 -15.56 2.47
C ARG A 128 3.62 -16.59 3.24
N LYS A 129 4.93 -16.34 3.36
CA LYS A 129 5.89 -17.21 4.04
C LYS A 129 6.14 -16.83 5.51
N HIS A 130 5.46 -15.81 6.04
CA HIS A 130 5.69 -15.27 7.39
C HIS A 130 7.16 -14.89 7.64
N GLN A 131 7.84 -14.36 6.61
CA GLN A 131 9.25 -13.99 6.63
C GLN A 131 9.44 -12.49 6.43
N LEU A 132 10.60 -11.98 6.84
CA LEU A 132 11.01 -10.60 6.53
C LEU A 132 11.40 -10.46 5.06
N ALA A 133 10.94 -9.37 4.44
CA ALA A 133 11.42 -8.96 3.13
C ALA A 133 12.79 -8.27 3.29
N LEU A 134 13.87 -9.01 3.02
CA LEU A 134 15.26 -8.53 3.18
C LEU A 134 16.03 -8.43 1.86
N THR A 135 15.38 -8.74 0.73
CA THR A 135 16.02 -8.85 -0.59
C THR A 135 15.42 -7.87 -1.59
N GLY A 136 16.06 -7.74 -2.76
CA GLY A 136 15.62 -6.81 -3.80
C GLY A 136 15.66 -5.35 -3.32
N ILE A 137 14.56 -4.63 -3.50
CA ILE A 137 14.45 -3.23 -3.11
C ILE A 137 14.53 -3.04 -1.58
N TYR A 138 14.03 -3.99 -0.80
CA TYR A 138 14.11 -3.97 0.66
C TYR A 138 15.55 -4.14 1.18
N ALA A 139 16.50 -4.61 0.36
CA ALA A 139 17.91 -4.59 0.76
C ALA A 139 18.53 -3.19 0.73
N ARG A 140 17.86 -2.20 0.12
CA ARG A 140 18.38 -0.83 -0.07
C ARG A 140 17.62 0.21 0.77
N ILE A 141 16.31 0.05 0.91
CA ILE A 141 15.44 0.93 1.69
C ILE A 141 14.36 0.10 2.40
N ARG A 142 14.03 0.42 3.65
CA ARG A 142 13.04 -0.35 4.41
C ARG A 142 11.59 -0.06 4.02
N HIS A 143 11.33 1.14 3.49
CA HIS A 143 9.98 1.63 3.20
C HIS A 143 9.78 2.07 1.74
N PRO A 144 10.14 1.23 0.74
CA PRO A 144 10.06 1.59 -0.69
C PRO A 144 8.65 1.96 -1.13
N GLN A 145 7.62 1.32 -0.57
CA GLN A 145 6.22 1.61 -0.88
C GLN A 145 5.83 3.04 -0.49
N TYR A 146 6.23 3.48 0.70
CA TYR A 146 5.93 4.84 1.19
C TYR A 146 6.71 5.90 0.42
N VAL A 147 7.97 5.60 0.08
CA VAL A 147 8.76 6.46 -0.81
C VAL A 147 8.07 6.59 -2.17
N GLY A 148 7.60 5.48 -2.74
CA GLY A 148 6.89 5.50 -4.02
C GLY A 148 5.60 6.33 -3.99
N PHE A 149 4.77 6.20 -2.95
CA PHE A 149 3.58 7.04 -2.79
C PHE A 149 3.92 8.52 -2.65
N ILE A 150 4.95 8.87 -1.88
CA ILE A 150 5.42 10.25 -1.74
C ILE A 150 5.91 10.82 -3.09
N LEU A 151 6.63 10.03 -3.89
CA LEU A 151 7.09 10.44 -5.21
C LEU A 151 5.93 10.66 -6.19
N VAL A 152 4.92 9.79 -6.18
CA VAL A 152 3.71 9.98 -7.02
C VAL A 152 2.99 11.27 -6.63
N MET A 153 2.75 11.50 -5.33
CA MET A 153 2.12 12.73 -4.87
C MET A 153 2.96 13.98 -5.22
N LEU A 154 4.28 13.89 -5.06
CA LEU A 154 5.19 14.99 -5.40
C LEU A 154 5.21 15.28 -6.89
N GLY A 155 5.19 14.25 -7.74
CA GLY A 155 5.13 14.44 -9.19
C GLY A 155 3.85 15.17 -9.60
N PHE A 156 2.69 14.71 -9.10
CA PHE A 156 1.42 15.42 -9.32
C PHE A 156 1.45 16.88 -8.87
N LEU A 157 2.00 17.12 -7.68
CA LEU A 157 2.15 18.47 -7.14
C LEU A 157 3.08 19.34 -7.99
N LEU A 158 4.09 18.75 -8.63
CA LEU A 158 5.03 19.45 -9.49
C LEU A 158 4.39 19.88 -10.81
N GLN A 159 3.61 19.01 -11.47
CA GLN A 159 2.95 19.36 -12.73
C GLN A 159 1.71 20.26 -12.56
N TRP A 160 1.01 20.15 -11.43
CA TRP A 160 -0.24 20.85 -11.17
C TRP A 160 -0.33 21.25 -9.68
N PRO A 161 0.45 22.27 -9.26
CA PRO A 161 0.47 22.70 -7.86
C PRO A 161 -0.84 23.39 -7.51
N THR A 162 -1.57 22.86 -6.54
CA THR A 162 -2.78 23.51 -6.02
C THR A 162 -2.60 23.94 -4.57
N LEU A 163 -3.28 25.00 -4.14
CA LEU A 163 -3.20 25.48 -2.76
C LEU A 163 -3.56 24.39 -1.75
N LEU A 164 -4.62 23.63 -2.05
CA LEU A 164 -5.09 22.57 -1.17
C LEU A 164 -4.11 21.38 -1.14
N THR A 165 -3.60 20.96 -2.30
CA THR A 165 -2.64 19.86 -2.38
C THR A 165 -1.28 20.23 -1.78
N LEU A 166 -0.83 21.48 -1.95
CA LEU A 166 0.37 22.03 -1.30
C LEU A 166 0.25 22.00 0.24
N ALA A 167 -0.93 22.33 0.78
CA ALA A 167 -1.18 22.26 2.22
C ALA A 167 -1.27 20.82 2.73
N MET A 168 -1.93 19.92 1.98
CA MET A 168 -2.12 18.53 2.36
C MET A 168 -0.85 17.68 2.26
N PHE A 169 0.01 17.94 1.27
CA PHE A 169 1.22 17.16 1.01
C PHE A 169 2.13 16.98 2.23
N PRO A 170 2.59 18.03 2.95
CA PRO A 170 3.46 17.84 4.12
C PRO A 170 2.78 17.05 5.25
N VAL A 171 1.46 17.22 5.42
CA VAL A 171 0.68 16.44 6.40
C VAL A 171 0.69 14.96 6.05
N LEU A 172 0.49 14.61 4.77
CA LEU A 172 0.52 13.24 4.28
C LEU A 172 1.91 12.61 4.38
N VAL A 173 2.97 13.37 4.07
CA VAL A 173 4.36 12.92 4.26
C VAL A 173 4.61 12.56 5.72
N VAL A 174 4.24 13.43 6.66
CA VAL A 174 4.40 13.16 8.10
C VAL A 174 3.57 11.94 8.53
N MET A 175 2.34 11.82 8.02
CA MET A 175 1.47 10.68 8.30
C MET A 175 2.10 9.36 7.84
N TYR A 176 2.64 9.29 6.62
CA TYR A 176 3.31 8.09 6.09
C TYR A 176 4.61 7.76 6.83
N ILE A 177 5.40 8.77 7.22
CA ILE A 177 6.58 8.54 8.06
C ILE A 177 6.18 7.95 9.42
N ARG A 178 5.09 8.43 10.02
CA ARG A 178 4.58 7.88 11.28
C ARG A 178 4.08 6.44 11.11
N LEU A 179 3.42 6.14 9.99
CA LEU A 179 2.94 4.80 9.68
C LEU A 179 4.11 3.82 9.51
N ALA A 180 5.12 4.19 8.72
CA ALA A 180 6.35 3.43 8.54
C ALA A 180 7.07 3.15 9.88
N ARG A 181 7.14 4.13 10.79
CA ARG A 181 7.71 3.93 12.14
C ARG A 181 6.87 3.00 13.02
N HIS A 182 5.57 2.93 12.79
CA HIS A 182 4.71 1.99 13.49
C HIS A 182 4.96 0.56 13.02
N GLU A 183 5.05 0.35 11.70
CA GLU A 183 5.42 -0.94 11.13
C GLU A 183 6.78 -1.42 11.64
N GLU A 184 7.75 -0.51 11.78
CA GLU A 184 9.05 -0.84 12.38
C GLU A 184 8.92 -1.35 13.82
N LYS A 185 8.02 -0.77 14.63
CA LYS A 185 7.79 -1.22 16.02
C LYS A 185 7.13 -2.60 16.05
N GLU A 186 6.15 -2.84 15.19
CA GLU A 186 5.50 -4.15 15.07
C GLU A 186 6.48 -5.21 14.55
N ALA A 187 7.33 -4.86 13.59
CA ALA A 187 8.35 -5.75 13.07
C ALA A 187 9.43 -6.06 14.12
N LEU A 188 9.85 -5.07 14.93
CA LEU A 188 10.72 -5.31 16.09
C LEU A 188 10.08 -6.25 17.11
N ALA A 189 8.80 -6.06 17.42
CA ALA A 189 8.08 -6.94 18.35
C ALA A 189 7.95 -8.38 17.81
N ASN A 190 7.81 -8.55 16.50
CA ASN A 190 7.62 -9.86 15.88
C ASN A 190 8.91 -10.61 15.54
N PHE A 191 9.99 -9.89 15.20
CA PHE A 191 11.22 -10.48 14.66
C PHE A 191 12.48 -10.13 15.48
N GLY A 192 12.36 -9.31 16.53
CA GLY A 192 13.41 -9.05 17.51
C GLY A 192 14.74 -8.59 16.90
N GLU A 193 15.82 -9.25 17.31
CA GLU A 193 17.20 -8.90 16.92
C GLU A 193 17.44 -9.00 15.40
N VAL A 194 16.74 -9.90 14.69
CA VAL A 194 16.89 -10.00 13.22
C VAL A 194 16.48 -8.70 12.54
N TYR A 195 15.37 -8.10 13.00
CA TYR A 195 14.91 -6.82 12.45
C TYR A 195 15.78 -5.65 12.94
N ARG A 196 16.30 -5.70 14.17
CA ARG A 196 17.24 -4.70 14.66
C ARG A 196 18.53 -4.67 13.83
N ASP A 197 19.08 -5.84 13.50
CA ASP A 197 20.23 -5.99 12.60
C ASP A 197 19.93 -5.43 11.21
N TYR A 198 18.71 -5.63 10.71
CA TYR A 198 18.26 -5.06 9.44
C TYR A 198 18.16 -3.54 9.48
N MET A 199 17.58 -2.97 10.54
CA MET A 199 17.47 -1.52 10.73
C MET A 199 18.84 -0.83 10.80
N ALA A 200 19.84 -1.49 11.38
CA ALA A 200 21.21 -0.96 11.46
C ALA A 200 21.93 -0.92 10.11
N ARG A 201 21.53 -1.77 9.15
CA ARG A 201 22.22 -1.93 7.85
C ARG A 201 21.53 -1.20 6.70
N VAL A 202 20.21 -1.15 6.72
CA VAL A 202 19.39 -0.65 5.61
C VAL A 202 18.67 0.61 6.06
N PRO A 203 18.84 1.78 5.40
CA PRO A 203 18.17 3.01 5.79
C PRO A 203 16.64 2.94 5.58
N GLY A 204 15.89 3.80 6.28
CA GLY A 204 14.43 3.82 6.21
C GLY A 204 13.88 4.20 4.83
N PHE A 205 14.28 5.38 4.32
CA PHE A 205 13.64 6.02 3.16
C PHE A 205 14.61 6.37 2.03
N ILE A 206 15.77 6.96 2.34
CA ILE A 206 16.74 7.38 1.33
C ILE A 206 17.84 6.32 1.24
N PRO A 207 18.12 5.77 0.04
CA PRO A 207 19.17 4.77 -0.11
C PRO A 207 20.53 5.40 0.18
N ASN A 208 21.34 4.70 0.97
CA ASN A 208 22.69 5.14 1.23
C ASN A 208 23.58 4.69 0.05
N LEU A 209 23.90 5.61 -0.86
CA LEU A 209 24.72 5.34 -2.06
C LEU A 209 26.15 4.90 -1.71
N THR A 210 26.57 5.15 -0.47
CA THR A 210 27.92 4.86 0.04
C THR A 210 28.07 3.45 0.60
N ILE A 211 27.03 2.60 0.56
CA ILE A 211 27.16 1.18 0.92
C ILE A 211 27.80 0.45 -0.27
N HIS A 212 29.07 0.76 -0.49
CA HIS A 212 30.03 -0.13 -1.14
C HIS A 212 29.95 -1.49 -0.44
N SER A 213 30.09 -2.56 -1.22
CA SER A 213 29.95 -3.98 -0.85
C SER A 213 30.76 -4.44 0.38
N ARG A 214 30.49 -3.90 1.58
CA ARG A 214 31.09 -4.32 2.83
C ARG A 214 30.63 -5.75 3.07
N ARG A 215 31.50 -6.69 2.65
CA ARG A 215 31.49 -8.14 2.83
C ARG A 215 30.26 -8.55 3.64
N ARG A 216 29.19 -8.95 2.94
CA ARG A 216 27.89 -9.30 3.53
C ARG A 216 28.12 -10.31 4.65
N ARG A 217 28.25 -9.85 5.89
CA ARG A 217 28.19 -10.75 7.04
C ARG A 217 26.80 -11.39 6.94
N PRO A 218 26.71 -12.72 6.88
CA PRO A 218 25.41 -13.38 6.88
C PRO A 218 24.58 -12.83 8.05
N TRP A 219 23.29 -12.65 7.84
CA TRP A 219 22.36 -12.25 8.90
C TRP A 219 22.66 -13.11 10.13
N ARG A 220 22.96 -12.48 11.28
CA ARG A 220 23.26 -13.23 12.50
C ARG A 220 21.98 -14.00 12.84
N SER A 221 22.06 -15.33 12.69
CA SER A 221 21.02 -16.35 12.88
C SER A 221 20.26 -16.81 11.61
N LEU A 222 20.93 -17.64 10.79
CA LEU A 222 20.23 -18.73 10.09
C LEU A 222 19.91 -19.89 11.04
N THR A 223 20.53 -19.94 12.22
CA THR A 223 20.27 -20.93 13.27
C THR A 223 19.01 -20.65 14.10
N GLY A 224 18.51 -19.41 14.12
CA GLY A 224 17.31 -19.02 14.89
C GLY A 224 16.02 -18.96 14.07
N MET A 225 16.09 -19.10 12.73
CA MET A 225 14.88 -19.16 11.90
C MET A 225 14.07 -20.42 12.20
N ALA A 226 14.72 -21.55 12.53
CA ALA A 226 14.03 -22.75 12.98
C ALA A 226 13.27 -22.50 14.30
N ASP A 227 13.84 -21.73 15.23
CA ASP A 227 13.23 -21.48 16.55
C ASP A 227 12.13 -20.42 16.53
N VAL A 228 12.19 -19.41 15.64
CA VAL A 228 11.06 -18.45 15.48
C VAL A 228 9.92 -19.07 14.67
N ILE A 229 10.22 -19.99 13.74
CA ILE A 229 9.21 -20.78 13.01
C ILE A 229 8.58 -21.84 13.92
N ALA A 230 9.35 -22.48 14.80
CA ALA A 230 8.86 -23.48 15.75
C ALA A 230 8.22 -22.86 17.02
N GLY A 231 8.70 -21.70 17.47
CA GLY A 231 8.30 -21.09 18.74
C GLY A 231 7.00 -20.29 18.71
N LYS A 232 6.41 -20.04 17.53
CA LYS A 232 5.04 -19.50 17.39
C LYS A 232 3.99 -20.57 17.06
N VAL A 233 4.36 -21.85 17.06
CA VAL A 233 3.43 -22.98 17.13
C VAL A 233 3.58 -23.65 18.50
N ASN A 234 3.37 -22.89 19.57
CA ASN A 234 3.17 -23.44 20.91
C ASN A 234 1.90 -22.86 21.53
N ALA A 235 0.86 -23.69 21.42
CA ALA A 235 -0.14 -24.03 22.43
C ALA A 235 -1.20 -23.03 22.94
N ASP A 236 -1.11 -21.71 22.77
CA ASP A 236 -2.06 -20.82 23.51
C ASP A 236 -3.08 -20.03 22.67
N VAL A 237 -3.12 -20.16 21.34
CA VAL A 237 -4.11 -19.43 20.50
C VAL A 237 -4.99 -20.33 19.62
N LEU A 238 -4.73 -21.64 19.56
CA LEU A 238 -5.59 -22.57 18.83
C LEU A 238 -6.80 -23.08 19.63
N THR A 239 -6.93 -22.70 20.90
CA THR A 239 -8.10 -23.04 21.75
C THR A 239 -9.17 -21.94 21.78
N GLY A 240 -8.98 -20.82 21.07
CA GLY A 240 -9.83 -19.62 21.24
C GLY A 240 -10.63 -19.13 20.03
N LEU A 241 -10.37 -19.61 18.81
CA LEU A 241 -10.99 -19.01 17.61
C LEU A 241 -11.25 -19.98 16.46
N ILE A 242 -11.64 -21.21 16.77
CA ILE A 242 -12.34 -22.10 15.85
C ILE A 242 -13.41 -22.80 16.69
N ILE A 243 -14.58 -22.18 16.83
CA ILE A 243 -15.93 -22.74 17.06
C ILE A 243 -16.81 -21.52 17.37
N ARG A 244 -17.24 -20.82 16.32
CA ARG A 244 -18.45 -19.99 16.40
C ARG A 244 -19.11 -19.83 15.04
N THR A 245 -19.35 -20.96 14.38
CA THR A 245 -20.42 -21.09 13.38
C THR A 245 -20.96 -22.51 13.46
N SER A 246 -22.16 -22.62 14.05
CA SER A 246 -23.19 -23.57 13.63
C SER A 246 -22.93 -25.06 13.83
N LEU A 247 -23.43 -25.63 14.93
CA LEU A 247 -24.36 -26.78 14.95
C LEU A 247 -24.77 -27.10 16.41
N PRO A 248 -26.01 -27.58 16.64
CA PRO A 248 -26.64 -27.67 17.95
C PRO A 248 -26.25 -28.92 18.74
N ASP A 249 -26.48 -28.82 20.05
CA ASP A 249 -26.35 -29.83 21.10
C ASP A 249 -26.61 -31.28 20.65
N LEU A 250 -25.62 -32.14 20.92
CA LEU A 250 -25.83 -33.56 21.18
C LEU A 250 -24.81 -34.00 22.24
N THR A 251 -25.28 -34.01 23.49
CA THR A 251 -24.70 -34.72 24.61
C THR A 251 -24.67 -36.22 24.32
N ALA A 252 -23.48 -36.85 24.37
CA ALA A 252 -23.38 -38.29 24.52
C ALA A 252 -22.03 -38.70 25.14
N HIS A 253 -22.15 -39.45 26.23
CA HIS A 253 -21.10 -40.15 26.98
C HIS A 253 -20.08 -40.88 26.09
N TYR A 254 -18.81 -40.85 26.51
CA TYR A 254 -17.84 -41.87 26.11
C TYR A 254 -17.09 -42.44 27.32
N CYS A 255 -17.28 -43.74 27.52
CA CYS A 255 -16.50 -44.61 28.37
C CYS A 255 -15.17 -45.00 27.70
N SER A 256 -14.18 -45.23 28.55
CA SER A 256 -12.87 -45.90 28.38
C SER A 256 -12.77 -47.04 27.36
N ASN A 257 -11.67 -47.15 26.59
CA ASN A 257 -10.45 -47.93 26.91
C ASN A 257 -9.43 -47.93 25.71
N PRO A 258 -8.13 -48.25 25.91
CA PRO A 258 -7.05 -48.11 24.95
C PRO A 258 -6.70 -49.41 24.23
N GLY A 259 -6.04 -49.30 23.07
CA GLY A 259 -5.30 -50.38 22.43
C GLY A 259 -5.77 -50.74 21.02
N SER A 260 -5.14 -50.16 20.00
CA SER A 260 -4.65 -50.92 18.85
C SER A 260 -3.85 -50.02 17.91
N THR A 261 -2.73 -50.58 17.47
CA THR A 261 -1.79 -50.10 16.47
C THR A 261 -2.45 -49.91 15.10
N ALA A 262 -2.38 -48.70 14.55
CA ALA A 262 -2.80 -48.42 13.18
C ALA A 262 -1.59 -48.36 12.25
N GLN A 263 -1.52 -49.34 11.36
CA GLN A 263 -0.66 -49.41 10.18
C GLN A 263 -1.44 -48.75 9.03
N SER A 264 -0.97 -47.61 8.50
CA SER A 264 -1.68 -46.88 7.43
C SER A 264 -0.99 -47.07 6.08
N SER A 265 -1.66 -47.84 5.20
CA SER A 265 -1.45 -47.86 3.75
C SER A 265 -2.39 -46.86 3.10
N TRP A 266 -1.88 -46.15 2.09
CA TRP A 266 -2.56 -45.11 1.32
C TRP A 266 -3.42 -45.71 0.20
N GLU A 267 -4.63 -45.15 0.00
CA GLU A 267 -5.49 -45.10 -1.21
C GLU A 267 -6.89 -44.66 -0.69
N GLY A 268 -7.69 -43.74 -1.24
CA GLY A 268 -7.85 -43.20 -2.59
C GLY A 268 -9.37 -43.16 -2.88
N LYS A 269 -9.90 -41.97 -3.18
CA LYS A 269 -11.16 -41.68 -3.90
C LYS A 269 -12.52 -41.55 -3.17
N PHE A 270 -13.21 -40.48 -3.62
CA PHE A 270 -14.62 -40.11 -3.51
C PHE A 270 -15.60 -41.21 -3.91
N ALA A 271 -16.72 -41.36 -3.17
CA ALA A 271 -18.02 -41.75 -3.72
C ALA A 271 -19.19 -41.41 -2.75
N LEU A 272 -20.30 -40.98 -3.35
CA LEU A 272 -21.57 -40.52 -2.76
C LEU A 272 -22.48 -41.68 -2.33
N HIS A 273 -23.40 -41.34 -1.40
CA HIS A 273 -24.76 -41.89 -1.21
C HIS A 273 -24.97 -43.39 -0.90
N GLY A 274 -25.69 -43.66 0.21
CA GLY A 274 -26.67 -44.76 0.25
C GLY A 274 -26.63 -45.72 1.46
N GLN A 275 -27.38 -45.36 2.50
CA GLN A 275 -28.31 -46.21 3.27
C GLN A 275 -27.90 -47.54 3.97
N ILE A 276 -28.07 -47.52 5.30
CA ILE A 276 -28.97 -48.37 6.14
C ILE A 276 -28.59 -49.84 6.51
N ARG A 277 -28.86 -50.16 7.81
CA ARG A 277 -29.05 -51.48 8.52
C ARG A 277 -27.76 -52.18 8.99
N CYS A 278 -27.72 -52.90 10.11
CA CYS A 278 -28.69 -53.70 10.90
C CYS A 278 -28.59 -53.32 12.40
N GLY A 279 -29.52 -53.60 13.31
CA GLY A 279 -30.51 -54.68 13.40
C GLY A 279 -30.34 -55.37 14.77
N ALA A 280 -31.45 -55.57 15.49
CA ALA A 280 -31.56 -56.10 16.84
C ALA A 280 -31.17 -57.59 16.98
N ASP A 281 -30.78 -58.02 18.21
CA ASP A 281 -31.29 -59.18 18.97
C ASP A 281 -30.46 -59.32 20.28
N ALA A 282 -31.01 -59.38 21.50
CA ALA A 282 -31.69 -60.49 22.21
C ALA A 282 -30.84 -61.15 23.32
N ARG A 283 -31.49 -61.36 24.49
CA ARG A 283 -31.20 -62.33 25.57
C ARG A 283 -29.88 -62.09 26.33
N HIS A 284 -29.89 -61.84 27.64
CA HIS A 284 -30.30 -62.71 28.74
C HIS A 284 -30.46 -61.92 30.04
#